data_AF-A0A2G5TDV0-F1
#
_entry.id   AF-A0A2G5TDV0-F1
#
_cell.length_a   1.000
_cell.length_b   1.000
_cell.length_c   1.000
_cell.angle_alpha   90.00
_cell.angle_beta   90.00
_cell.angle_gamma   90.00
#
_symmetry.space_group_name_H-M   'P 1'
#
loop_
_entity.id
_entity.type
_entity.pdbx_description
1 polymer ?
#
loop_
_entity_poly.entity_id
_entity_poly.type
_entity_poly.pdbx_seq_one_letter_code
_entity_poly.pdbx_strand_id
1 'polypeptide(L)'
;MTFIMLFQYSIILYCAIRMYFEMESKVQILSPSLRNLHRQFFKTLVLQVATPTVTLFAPVTVLIYLPLFDLQLDLPFGISTSALAFYPALDAIIVMYVVHDYREAMKNIFNKIIKGVHKWANTSDAVERPTATIRSPEVLN
;
A
#
# COMPACT_ATOMS: atom_id res chain seq x y z
N MET A 1 -4.25 -32.19 -8.53
CA MET A 1 -3.13 -31.22 -8.41
C MET A 1 -3.53 -29.98 -7.62
N THR A 2 -4.57 -29.25 -8.03
CA THR A 2 -5.08 -28.05 -7.33
C THR A 2 -5.54 -28.32 -5.88
N PHE A 3 -6.24 -29.43 -5.63
CA PHE A 3 -6.67 -29.81 -4.27
C PHE A 3 -5.51 -30.04 -3.30
N ILE A 4 -4.42 -30.66 -3.76
CA ILE A 4 -3.22 -30.92 -2.94
C ILE A 4 -2.51 -29.60 -2.62
N MET A 5 -2.38 -28.70 -3.60
CA MET A 5 -1.81 -27.37 -3.42
C MET A 5 -2.62 -26.53 -2.41
N LEU A 6 -3.95 -26.56 -2.51
CA LEU A 6 -4.84 -25.78 -1.65
C LEU A 6 -4.83 -26.30 -0.20
N PHE A 7 -4.77 -27.63 -0.03
CA PHE A 7 -4.62 -28.26 1.27
C PHE A 7 -3.27 -27.92 1.92
N GLN A 8 -2.16 -28.06 1.19
CA GLN A 8 -0.83 -27.72 1.67
C GLN A 8 -0.71 -26.22 2.02
N TYR A 9 -1.29 -25.34 1.19
CA TYR A 9 -1.32 -23.90 1.45
C TYR A 9 -2.10 -23.57 2.73
N SER A 10 -3.22 -24.24 2.96
CA SER A 10 -4.03 -24.07 4.18
C SER A 10 -3.28 -24.48 5.44
N ILE A 11 -2.49 -25.56 5.38
CA ILE A 11 -1.63 -26.00 6.49
C ILE A 11 -0.55 -24.96 6.80
N ILE A 12 0.11 -24.43 5.77
CA ILE A 12 1.14 -23.38 5.92
C ILE A 12 0.52 -22.14 6.57
N LEU A 13 -0.67 -21.72 6.11
CA LEU A 13 -1.39 -20.58 6.67
C LEU A 13 -1.79 -20.82 8.14
N TYR A 14 -2.28 -22.02 8.44
CA TYR A 14 -2.64 -22.41 9.81
C TYR A 14 -1.42 -22.40 10.74
N CYS A 15 -0.29 -22.98 10.32
CA CYS A 15 0.96 -22.94 11.08
C CYS A 15 1.46 -21.51 11.28
N ALA A 16 1.39 -20.66 10.25
CA ALA A 16 1.77 -19.25 10.37
C ALA A 16 0.87 -18.49 11.37
N ILE A 17 -0.44 -18.71 11.34
CA ILE A 17 -1.38 -18.10 12.29
C ILE A 17 -1.16 -18.64 13.70
N ARG A 18 -0.94 -19.94 13.88
CA ARG A 18 -0.61 -20.54 15.18
C ARG A 18 0.68 -19.96 15.75
N MET A 19 1.72 -19.86 14.92
CA MET A 19 2.99 -19.24 15.28
C MET A 19 2.81 -17.78 15.69
N TYR A 20 1.91 -17.04 15.04
CA TYR A 20 1.58 -15.66 15.43
C TYR A 20 1.11 -15.56 16.87
N PHE A 21 0.09 -16.34 17.19
CA PHE A 21 -0.57 -16.30 18.50
C PHE A 21 0.37 -16.80 19.60
N GLU A 22 1.18 -17.80 19.30
CA GLU A 22 2.13 -18.37 20.24
C GLU A 22 3.32 -17.43 20.48
N MET A 23 3.75 -16.68 19.46
CA MET A 23 4.79 -15.66 19.59
C MET A 23 4.38 -14.52 20.52
N GLU A 24 3.10 -14.13 20.56
CA GLU A 24 2.60 -13.10 21.51
C GLU A 24 2.86 -13.46 22.99
N SER A 25 2.88 -14.76 23.33
CA SER A 25 3.18 -15.25 24.68
C SER A 25 4.69 -15.19 25.02
N LYS A 26 5.56 -15.52 24.06
CA LYS A 26 7.02 -15.56 24.25
C LYS A 26 7.65 -14.18 24.15
N VAL A 27 7.05 -13.29 23.37
CA VAL A 27 7.49 -11.91 23.19
C VAL A 27 7.29 -11.07 24.45
N GLN A 28 6.51 -11.52 25.43
CA GLN A 28 6.41 -10.87 26.75
C GLN A 28 7.73 -10.88 27.54
N ILE A 29 8.64 -11.79 27.22
CA ILE A 29 9.97 -11.90 27.84
C ILE A 29 10.94 -10.84 27.26
N LEU A 30 10.57 -10.23 26.12
CA LEU A 30 11.38 -9.25 25.40
C LEU A 30 11.10 -7.82 25.90
N SER A 31 12.08 -6.94 25.70
CA SER A 31 11.92 -5.49 25.92
C SER A 31 10.66 -4.96 25.21
N PRO A 32 9.91 -4.04 25.84
CA PRO A 32 8.66 -3.51 25.29
C PRO A 32 8.81 -2.88 23.90
N SER A 33 9.97 -2.29 23.58
CA SER A 33 10.27 -1.73 22.26
C SER A 33 10.42 -2.83 21.19
N LEU A 34 11.22 -3.86 21.50
CA LEU A 34 11.46 -4.98 20.58
C LEU A 34 10.20 -5.82 20.40
N ARG A 35 9.38 -5.96 21.44
CA ARG A 35 8.07 -6.61 21.39
C ARG A 35 7.14 -5.96 20.38
N ASN A 36 7.01 -4.63 20.43
CA ASN A 36 6.16 -3.91 19.49
C ASN A 36 6.66 -4.05 18.04
N LEU A 37 7.98 -3.96 17.84
CA LEU A 37 8.58 -4.11 16.52
C LEU A 37 8.33 -5.50 15.93
N HIS A 38 8.56 -6.56 16.72
CA HIS A 38 8.37 -7.94 16.26
C HIS A 38 6.92 -8.25 15.93
N ARG A 39 5.98 -7.75 16.75
CA ARG A 39 4.54 -7.87 16.54
C ARG A 39 4.08 -7.15 15.28
N GLN A 40 4.61 -5.96 15.02
CA GLN A 40 4.31 -5.20 13.80
C GLN A 40 4.85 -5.92 12.57
N PHE A 41 6.11 -6.36 12.57
CA PHE A 41 6.69 -7.11 11.45
C PHE A 41 5.92 -8.38 11.14
N PHE A 42 5.53 -9.14 12.16
CA PHE A 42 4.78 -10.37 11.96
C PHE A 42 3.39 -10.09 11.39
N LYS A 43 2.66 -9.12 11.95
CA LYS A 43 1.34 -8.73 11.45
C LYS A 43 1.42 -8.26 10.00
N THR A 44 2.45 -7.48 9.66
CA THR A 44 2.75 -7.09 8.28
C THR A 44 3.03 -8.32 7.41
N LEU A 45 3.85 -9.26 7.87
CA LEU A 45 4.21 -10.47 7.12
C LEU A 45 2.99 -11.35 6.81
N VAL A 46 2.12 -11.58 7.79
CA VAL A 46 0.86 -12.34 7.58
C VAL A 46 -0.03 -11.64 6.58
N LEU A 47 -0.18 -10.32 6.71
CA LEU A 47 -1.05 -9.55 5.86
C LEU A 47 -0.48 -9.44 4.43
N GLN A 48 0.84 -9.37 4.30
CA GLN A 48 1.57 -9.41 3.03
C GLN A 48 1.49 -10.79 2.36
N VAL A 49 1.32 -11.89 3.08
CA VAL A 49 1.10 -13.21 2.48
C VAL A 49 -0.36 -13.42 2.09
N ALA A 50 -1.30 -13.00 2.95
CA ALA A 50 -2.74 -13.17 2.75
C ALA A 50 -3.31 -12.28 1.65
N THR A 51 -2.83 -11.03 1.53
CA THR A 51 -3.34 -10.06 0.54
C THR A 51 -3.11 -10.49 -0.90
N PRO A 52 -1.90 -10.90 -1.33
CA PRO A 52 -1.68 -11.41 -2.67
C PRO A 52 -2.39 -12.74 -2.89
N THR A 53 -2.60 -13.57 -1.87
CA THR A 53 -3.44 -14.76 -2.10
C THR A 53 -4.85 -14.37 -2.48
N VAL A 54 -5.51 -13.50 -1.72
CA VAL A 54 -6.90 -13.11 -2.01
C VAL A 54 -6.98 -12.31 -3.31
N THR A 55 -6.06 -11.38 -3.52
CA THR A 55 -6.09 -10.42 -4.63
C THR A 55 -5.52 -10.97 -5.93
N LEU A 56 -4.61 -11.95 -5.91
CA LEU A 56 -3.95 -12.53 -7.08
C LEU A 56 -4.58 -13.87 -7.48
N PHE A 57 -4.90 -14.75 -6.51
CA PHE A 57 -5.59 -16.00 -6.86
C PHE A 57 -6.97 -15.72 -7.42
N ALA A 58 -7.72 -14.73 -6.92
CA ALA A 58 -9.04 -14.42 -7.46
C ALA A 58 -9.03 -14.07 -8.96
N PRO A 59 -8.27 -13.06 -9.45
CA PRO A 59 -8.23 -12.72 -10.88
C PRO A 59 -7.56 -13.79 -11.73
N VAL A 60 -6.54 -14.50 -11.23
CA VAL A 60 -5.92 -15.61 -11.98
C VAL A 60 -6.89 -16.77 -12.13
N THR A 61 -7.65 -17.09 -11.08
CA THR A 61 -8.71 -18.11 -11.12
C THR A 61 -9.80 -17.69 -12.11
N VAL A 62 -10.26 -16.44 -12.04
CA VAL A 62 -11.23 -15.90 -13.00
C VAL A 62 -10.68 -15.96 -14.43
N LEU A 63 -9.46 -15.52 -14.70
CA LEU A 63 -8.84 -15.56 -16.03
C LEU A 63 -8.64 -16.97 -16.57
N ILE A 64 -8.36 -17.96 -15.72
CA ILE A 64 -8.25 -19.37 -16.10
C ILE A 64 -9.63 -19.96 -16.44
N TYR A 65 -10.66 -19.59 -15.69
CA TYR A 65 -12.03 -20.08 -15.93
C TYR A 65 -12.80 -19.27 -17.00
N LEU A 66 -12.37 -18.05 -17.32
CA LEU A 66 -12.99 -17.18 -18.33
C LEU A 66 -13.01 -17.81 -19.74
N PRO A 67 -11.92 -18.40 -20.27
CA PRO A 67 -11.94 -19.10 -21.56
C PRO A 67 -12.70 -20.45 -21.50
N LEU A 68 -12.89 -21.04 -20.31
CA LEU A 68 -13.70 -22.25 -20.14
C LEU A 68 -15.21 -21.97 -20.22
N PHE A 69 -15.62 -20.70 -20.04
CA PHE A 69 -17.01 -20.26 -20.12
C PHE A 69 -17.46 -19.92 -21.54
N ASP A 70 -16.59 -20.08 -22.55
CA ASP A 70 -16.83 -19.73 -23.97
C ASP A 70 -17.44 -18.33 -24.14
N LEU A 71 -17.03 -17.40 -23.27
CA LEU A 71 -17.41 -16.01 -23.39
C LEU A 71 -16.61 -15.43 -24.57
N GLN A 72 -17.28 -15.23 -25.71
CA GLN A 72 -16.81 -14.45 -26.86
C GLN A 72 -16.63 -12.99 -26.44
N LEU A 73 -15.64 -12.74 -25.60
CA LEU A 73 -15.21 -11.42 -25.21
C LEU A 73 -14.09 -11.03 -26.17
N ASP A 74 -14.42 -10.19 -27.15
CA ASP A 74 -13.47 -9.43 -27.98
C ASP A 74 -12.69 -8.40 -27.14
N LEU A 75 -12.28 -8.77 -25.94
CA LEU A 75 -11.44 -7.95 -25.09
C LEU A 75 -10.05 -7.93 -25.71
N PRO A 76 -9.49 -6.75 -26.01
CA PRO A 76 -8.14 -6.65 -26.53
C PRO A 76 -7.19 -7.24 -25.50
N PHE A 77 -6.61 -8.40 -25.82
CA PHE A 77 -5.69 -9.13 -24.96
C PHE A 77 -4.57 -8.23 -24.40
N GLY A 78 -4.13 -7.22 -25.16
CA GLY A 78 -3.15 -6.23 -24.72
C GLY A 78 -3.55 -5.38 -23.50
N ILE A 79 -4.84 -5.06 -23.32
CA ILE A 79 -5.31 -4.31 -22.14
C ILE A 79 -5.37 -5.25 -20.92
N SER A 80 -5.79 -6.50 -21.12
CA SER A 80 -5.87 -7.51 -20.05
C SER A 80 -4.49 -7.89 -19.52
N THR A 81 -3.49 -8.08 -20.40
CA THR A 81 -2.10 -8.33 -20.01
C THR A 81 -1.45 -7.13 -19.35
N SER A 82 -1.79 -5.90 -19.77
CA SER A 82 -1.34 -4.68 -19.11
C SER A 82 -1.91 -4.54 -17.70
N ALA A 83 -3.19 -4.89 -17.48
CA ALA A 83 -3.81 -4.88 -16.15
C ALA A 83 -3.11 -5.85 -15.18
N LEU A 84 -2.67 -7.00 -15.67
CA LEU A 84 -1.84 -7.94 -14.91
C LEU A 84 -0.47 -7.36 -14.54
N ALA A 85 0.11 -6.50 -15.37
CA ALA A 85 1.37 -5.83 -15.05
C ALA A 85 1.25 -4.80 -13.92
N PHE A 86 0.05 -4.24 -13.70
CA PHE A 86 -0.24 -3.36 -12.55
C PHE A 86 -0.55 -4.11 -11.26
N TYR A 87 -0.72 -5.43 -11.31
CA TYR A 87 -1.05 -6.24 -10.15
C TYR A 87 -0.12 -5.99 -8.93
N PRO A 88 1.22 -5.93 -9.07
CA PRO A 88 2.10 -5.66 -7.93
C PRO A 88 1.85 -4.29 -7.28
N ALA A 89 1.47 -3.28 -8.07
CA ALA A 89 1.14 -1.96 -7.56
C ALA A 89 -0.22 -1.96 -6.84
N LEU A 90 -1.23 -2.64 -7.38
CA LEU A 90 -2.53 -2.80 -6.75
C LEU A 90 -2.44 -3.61 -5.45
N ASP A 91 -1.63 -4.66 -5.43
CA ASP A 91 -1.35 -5.46 -4.24
C ASP A 91 -0.76 -4.60 -3.12
N ALA A 92 0.26 -3.80 -3.43
CA ALA A 92 0.86 -2.86 -2.49
C ALA A 92 -0.15 -1.83 -1.96
N ILE A 93 -1.03 -1.28 -2.82
CA ILE A 93 -2.06 -0.32 -2.43
C ILE A 93 -3.09 -0.97 -1.48
N ILE A 94 -3.57 -2.18 -1.80
CA ILE A 94 -4.56 -2.89 -0.97
C ILE A 94 -3.98 -3.24 0.39
N VAL A 95 -2.73 -3.72 0.46
CA VAL A 95 -2.01 -3.93 1.72
C VAL A 95 -1.94 -2.63 2.53
N MET A 96 -1.58 -1.51 1.90
CA MET A 96 -1.51 -0.20 2.57
C MET A 96 -2.86 0.26 3.15
N TYR A 97 -3.97 -0.07 2.50
CA TYR A 97 -5.32 0.28 2.95
C TYR A 97 -5.84 -0.64 4.07
N VAL A 98 -5.61 -1.94 3.98
CA VAL A 98 -6.14 -2.94 4.93
C VAL A 98 -5.36 -2.93 6.25
N VAL A 99 -4.04 -2.70 6.21
CA VAL A 99 -3.21 -2.67 7.42
C VAL A 99 -3.48 -1.36 8.17
N HIS A 100 -4.17 -1.46 9.31
CA HIS A 100 -4.47 -0.31 10.16
C HIS A 100 -3.25 0.58 10.46
N ASP A 101 -2.09 -0.03 10.72
CA ASP A 101 -0.86 0.69 11.06
C ASP A 101 -0.29 1.47 9.86
N TYR A 102 -0.40 0.92 8.64
CA TYR A 102 -0.03 1.66 7.42
C TYR A 102 -1.04 2.76 7.09
N ARG A 103 -2.33 2.51 7.28
CA ARG A 103 -3.37 3.53 7.08
C ARG A 103 -3.14 4.73 8.00
N GLU A 104 -2.78 4.47 9.24
CA GLU A 104 -2.51 5.53 10.22
C GLU A 104 -1.21 6.28 9.91
N ALA A 105 -0.14 5.57 9.52
CA ALA A 105 1.09 6.19 9.05
C ALA A 105 0.86 7.06 7.80
N MET A 106 0.07 6.57 6.83
CA MET A 106 -0.28 7.30 5.61
C MET A 106 -1.07 8.57 5.94
N LYS A 107 -2.06 8.51 6.82
CA LYS A 107 -2.79 9.72 7.28
C LYS A 107 -1.84 10.74 7.91
N ASN A 108 -0.91 10.29 8.74
CA ASN A 108 0.05 11.18 9.40
C ASN A 108 1.01 11.85 8.40
N ILE A 109 1.49 11.10 7.41
CA ILE A 109 2.32 11.63 6.32
C ILE A 109 1.53 12.61 5.47
N PHE A 110 0.32 12.24 5.05
CA PHE A 110 -0.55 13.09 4.23
C PHE A 110 -0.88 14.42 4.92
N ASN A 111 -1.21 14.37 6.21
CA ASN A 111 -1.44 15.57 7.03
C ASN A 111 -0.19 16.45 7.13
N LYS A 112 1.02 15.87 7.23
CA LYS A 112 2.28 16.64 7.22
C LYS A 112 2.54 17.29 5.86
N ILE A 113 2.30 16.57 4.77
CA ILE A 113 2.45 17.09 3.41
C ILE A 113 1.49 18.25 3.18
N ILE A 114 0.20 18.09 3.50
CA ILE A 114 -0.81 19.16 3.38
C ILE A 114 -0.38 20.40 4.17
N LYS A 115 0.06 20.23 5.41
CA LYS A 115 0.56 21.35 6.24
C LYS A 115 1.79 22.01 5.63
N GLY A 116 2.70 21.24 5.04
CA GLY A 116 3.88 21.75 4.33
C GLY A 116 3.51 22.55 3.09
N VAL A 117 2.60 22.03 2.27
CA VAL A 117 2.09 22.72 1.07
C VAL A 117 1.34 23.99 1.44
N HIS A 118 0.47 23.96 2.45
CA HIS A 118 -0.25 25.14 2.92
C HIS A 118 0.71 26.21 3.48
N LYS A 119 1.75 25.81 4.21
CA LYS A 119 2.78 26.74 4.70
C LYS A 119 3.56 27.37 3.54
N TRP A 120 3.92 26.58 2.54
CA TRP A 120 4.61 27.06 1.34
C TRP A 120 3.74 28.04 0.55
N ALA A 121 2.46 27.72 0.34
CA ALA A 121 1.50 28.60 -0.34
C ALA A 121 1.36 29.96 0.36
N ASN A 122 1.13 29.98 1.67
CA ASN A 122 1.03 31.22 2.45
C ASN A 122 2.35 32.01 2.49
N THR A 123 3.51 31.36 2.33
CA THR A 123 4.82 32.03 2.31
C THR A 123 5.08 32.67 0.95
N SER A 124 4.66 32.03 -0.15
CA SER A 124 4.76 32.59 -1.50
C SER A 124 3.92 33.87 -1.66
N ASP A 125 2.72 33.91 -1.07
CA ASP A 125 1.87 35.12 -1.05
C ASP A 125 2.48 36.27 -0.24
N ALA A 126 3.30 35.97 0.77
CA ALA A 126 4.01 36.98 1.57
C ALA A 126 5.27 37.53 0.88
N VAL A 127 5.87 36.76 -0.04
CA VAL A 127 7.08 37.13 -0.79
C VAL A 127 6.76 37.98 -2.02
N GLU A 128 5.52 37.99 -2.53
CA GLU A 128 5.11 38.84 -3.65
C GLU A 128 4.78 40.30 -3.24
N ARG A 129 4.70 40.60 -1.93
CA ARG A 129 4.49 41.97 -1.42
C ARG A 129 5.74 42.62 -0.76
N PRO A 130 6.80 42.91 -1.53
CA PRO A 130 7.65 44.05 -1.22
C PRO A 130 7.73 45.04 -2.40
N THR A 131 7.18 46.23 -2.16
CA THR A 131 7.62 47.52 -2.70
C THR A 131 7.18 47.88 -4.13
N ALA A 132 5.88 48.17 -4.28
CA ALA A 132 5.54 49.42 -4.97
C ALA A 132 6.09 50.58 -4.12
N THR A 133 6.65 51.59 -4.79
CA THR A 133 7.18 52.85 -4.21
C THR A 133 8.64 52.84 -3.80
N ILE A 134 9.58 53.12 -4.73
CA ILE A 134 10.59 54.20 -4.60
C ILE A 134 10.96 54.76 -6.01
N ARG A 135 10.50 56.00 -6.24
CA ARG A 135 11.13 57.13 -6.98
C ARG A 135 11.19 57.18 -8.52
N SER A 136 10.72 58.33 -8.99
CA SER A 136 10.72 58.96 -10.34
C SER A 136 12.07 58.95 -11.08
N PRO A 137 12.08 59.20 -12.40
CA PRO A 137 13.20 58.92 -13.30
C PRO A 137 14.23 60.04 -13.22
N GLU A 138 15.47 59.67 -12.94
CA GLU A 138 16.63 60.40 -13.41
C GLU A 138 17.60 59.40 -14.03
N VAL A 139 18.39 59.90 -14.98
CA VAL A 139 19.56 59.26 -15.61
C VAL A 139 19.26 58.55 -16.95
N LEU A 140 19.23 59.36 -18.03
CA LEU A 140 20.35 59.50 -18.99
C LEU A 140 20.01 59.29 -20.48
N ASN A 141 20.30 60.35 -21.26
CA ASN A 141 20.67 60.43 -22.69
C ASN A 141 19.74 59.84 -23.76
#